data_AF-A0A1Y4TAU0-F1
#
_entry.id   AF-A0A1Y4TAU0-F1
#
_cell.length_a   1.000
_cell.length_b   1.000
_cell.length_c   1.000
_cell.angle_alpha   90.00
_cell.angle_beta   90.00
_cell.angle_gamma   90.00
#
_symmetry.space_group_name_H-M   'P 1'
#
loop_
_entity.id
_entity.type
_entity.pdbx_description
1 polymer ?
#
loop_
_entity_poly.entity_id
_entity_poly.type
_entity_poly.pdbx_seq_one_letter_code
_entity_poly.pdbx_strand_id
1 'polypeptide(L)'
;MSIFTKVAMNVLLNNSHPEIERKQCWNLHPHREQCTDCKDICPYGEDIFSRPNLVKDWDPCTDCGLCVSVCRARCIIPSTEQVQRDLAPATSDNDTVWIGCEKSTRHNDLVRACVGALSWEALAYLALNKKLVLDLTPCGECENDLCAQMLRNNLTRLVEFLGEPLFNARFTLAYQPEDAPYEAKELSRREMFTHMSDSSKNGTKQLLRRLPVLQDDEENRIQPFRYALSERVKQLKTATETPFHYGVYLPAFTSKCFGCGRCEKNCKAGAIRLEDLPDGQTRVVITPWKCSECGMCVSSCNHKAIDGMKLRSLTSLGPVSVLRFKKNLCKDCGKPIPPETTDGVCATCRVKLRTKQRQAAAAERARARAAERAAQKAAQKAAAEAAETAASAPAPAPAESVSAPGTPH
;
A
#
# COMPACT_ATOMS: atom_id res chain seq x y z
N MET A 1 -11.59 1.44 38.03
CA MET A 1 -11.58 -0.01 37.74
C MET A 1 -10.16 -0.47 37.47
N SER A 2 -9.74 -1.60 38.02
CA SER A 2 -8.39 -2.16 37.77
C SER A 2 -8.25 -2.54 36.29
N ILE A 3 -7.04 -2.47 35.73
CA ILE A 3 -6.74 -2.87 34.34
C ILE A 3 -7.26 -4.29 34.06
N PHE A 4 -7.15 -5.18 35.04
CA PHE A 4 -7.68 -6.54 34.97
C PHE A 4 -9.22 -6.59 34.84
N THR A 5 -9.94 -5.67 35.48
CA THR A 5 -11.42 -5.63 35.42
C THR A 5 -11.92 -5.09 34.07
N LYS A 6 -11.19 -4.14 33.46
CA LYS A 6 -11.48 -3.63 32.12
C LYS A 6 -11.21 -4.67 31.02
N VAL A 7 -10.04 -5.32 31.06
CA VAL A 7 -9.70 -6.39 30.09
C VAL A 7 -10.66 -7.56 30.24
N ALA A 8 -11.01 -7.96 31.47
CA ALA A 8 -12.02 -8.98 31.70
C ALA A 8 -13.40 -8.58 31.18
N MET A 9 -13.84 -7.32 31.35
CA MET A 9 -15.12 -6.85 30.79
C MET A 9 -15.11 -6.80 29.26
N ASN A 10 -14.03 -6.39 28.59
CA ASN A 10 -13.95 -6.42 27.12
C ASN A 10 -13.95 -7.85 26.56
N VAL A 11 -13.27 -8.78 27.23
CA VAL A 11 -13.29 -10.21 26.89
C VAL A 11 -14.66 -10.84 27.18
N LEU A 12 -15.36 -10.40 28.23
CA LEU A 12 -16.71 -10.87 28.58
C LEU A 12 -17.81 -10.24 27.71
N LEU A 13 -17.62 -9.01 27.22
CA LEU A 13 -18.58 -8.28 26.37
C LEU A 13 -18.41 -8.56 24.87
N ASN A 14 -17.35 -9.29 24.48
CA ASN A 14 -17.16 -9.76 23.11
C ASN A 14 -17.08 -8.61 22.08
N ASN A 15 -16.46 -7.48 22.46
CA ASN A 15 -16.28 -6.33 21.56
C ASN A 15 -15.21 -6.68 20.52
N SER A 16 -15.63 -7.34 19.43
CA SER A 16 -14.80 -7.53 18.23
C SER A 16 -14.40 -6.17 17.68
N HIS A 17 -13.14 -6.00 17.30
CA HIS A 17 -12.66 -4.77 16.69
C HIS A 17 -11.76 -5.09 15.50
N PRO A 18 -11.61 -4.16 14.53
CA PRO A 18 -10.66 -4.34 13.45
C PRO A 18 -9.21 -4.30 13.94
N GLU A 19 -8.28 -4.73 13.08
CA GLU A 19 -6.84 -4.65 13.31
C GLU A 19 -6.17 -3.71 12.28
N ILE A 20 -4.91 -3.32 12.50
CA ILE A 20 -4.15 -2.51 11.55
C ILE A 20 -2.94 -3.27 11.00
N GLU A 21 -2.92 -3.51 9.69
CA GLU A 21 -1.71 -3.86 8.95
C GLU A 21 -0.87 -2.59 8.74
N ARG A 22 0.01 -2.32 9.71
CA ARG A 22 0.84 -1.10 9.73
C ARG A 22 1.60 -0.93 8.41
N LYS A 23 2.13 -2.00 7.82
CA LYS A 23 2.93 -1.91 6.60
C LYS A 23 2.10 -1.35 5.43
N GLN A 24 0.79 -1.57 5.40
CA GLN A 24 -0.08 -1.07 4.35
C GLN A 24 -0.59 0.36 4.58
N CYS A 25 -0.49 0.90 5.80
CA CYS A 25 -1.00 2.23 6.09
C CYS A 25 -0.32 3.28 5.22
N TRP A 26 -1.11 4.06 4.48
CA TRP A 26 -0.65 5.14 3.60
C TRP A 26 0.41 5.99 4.30
N ASN A 27 0.09 6.53 5.49
CA ASN A 27 0.92 7.44 6.28
C ASN A 27 2.29 6.91 6.73
N LEU A 28 2.53 5.59 6.65
CA LEU A 28 3.84 5.01 6.97
C LEU A 28 4.76 4.88 5.75
N HIS A 29 4.33 5.38 4.59
CA HIS A 29 5.14 5.45 3.38
C HIS A 29 5.59 6.88 3.07
N PRO A 30 6.74 7.04 2.39
CA PRO A 30 7.24 8.35 1.98
C PRO A 30 6.39 8.94 0.84
N HIS A 31 5.32 9.65 1.20
CA HIS A 31 4.48 10.47 0.31
C HIS A 31 4.31 11.89 0.90
N ARG A 32 3.75 12.81 0.12
CA ARG A 32 3.59 14.23 0.52
C ARG A 32 2.29 14.51 1.27
N GLU A 33 1.23 13.75 1.02
CA GLU A 33 -0.12 14.04 1.52
C GLU A 33 -0.51 13.13 2.67
N GLN A 34 -0.91 13.71 3.79
CA GLN A 34 -1.37 12.94 4.94
C GLN A 34 -2.79 12.40 4.71
N CYS A 35 -3.08 11.19 5.18
CA CYS A 35 -4.40 10.59 5.18
C CYS A 35 -5.00 10.62 6.60
N THR A 36 -6.28 10.98 6.70
CA THR A 36 -7.05 11.01 7.96
C THR A 36 -8.38 10.27 7.84
N ASP A 37 -8.70 9.69 6.68
CA ASP A 37 -9.99 9.10 6.34
C ASP A 37 -10.58 8.18 7.42
N CYS A 38 -9.79 7.25 7.98
CA CYS A 38 -10.27 6.32 9.00
C CYS A 38 -10.55 6.99 10.35
N LYS A 39 -9.82 8.07 10.66
CA LYS A 39 -10.05 8.90 11.84
C LYS A 39 -11.30 9.76 11.65
N ASP A 40 -11.41 10.41 10.49
CA ASP A 40 -12.48 11.37 10.21
C ASP A 40 -13.86 10.69 10.08
N ILE A 41 -13.92 9.46 9.52
CA ILE A 41 -15.19 8.71 9.43
C ILE A 41 -15.62 8.08 10.76
N CYS A 42 -14.69 7.93 11.71
CA CYS A 42 -14.94 7.17 12.92
C CYS A 42 -15.67 8.03 13.97
N PRO A 43 -16.81 7.57 14.52
CA PRO A 43 -17.51 8.29 15.59
C PRO A 43 -16.65 8.54 16.84
N TYR A 44 -15.64 7.69 17.06
CA TYR A 44 -14.68 7.77 18.17
C TYR A 44 -13.25 8.05 17.65
N GLY A 45 -13.13 8.79 16.54
CA GLY A 45 -11.87 8.95 15.81
C GLY A 45 -10.70 9.47 16.65
N GLU A 46 -10.94 10.46 17.51
CA GLU A 46 -9.93 11.04 18.42
C GLU A 46 -9.52 10.10 19.56
N ASP A 47 -10.41 9.18 19.94
CA ASP A 47 -10.18 8.21 21.01
C ASP A 47 -9.50 6.94 20.49
N ILE A 48 -9.80 6.55 19.25
CA ILE A 48 -9.27 5.33 18.63
C ILE A 48 -7.97 5.58 17.86
N PHE A 49 -7.89 6.64 17.05
CA PHE A 49 -6.75 6.84 16.15
C PHE A 49 -5.83 7.95 16.65
N SER A 50 -4.52 7.68 16.62
CA SER A 50 -3.51 8.66 17.02
C SER A 50 -2.25 8.55 16.17
N ARG A 51 -1.42 9.61 16.21
CA ARG A 51 -0.07 9.59 15.61
C ARG A 51 0.97 9.64 16.72
N PRO A 52 2.14 8.98 16.55
CA PRO A 52 2.56 8.19 15.39
C PRO A 52 2.07 6.73 15.40
N ASN A 53 1.33 6.31 16.43
CA ASN A 53 1.05 4.90 16.71
C ASN A 53 -0.07 4.28 15.86
N LEU A 54 -0.76 5.06 15.04
CA LEU A 54 -1.97 4.70 14.26
C LEU A 54 -3.19 4.42 15.15
N VAL A 55 -3.06 3.58 16.18
CA VAL A 55 -4.10 3.30 17.18
C VAL A 55 -3.67 3.83 18.54
N LYS A 56 -4.59 4.47 19.25
CA LYS A 56 -4.50 4.85 20.66
C LYS A 56 -5.11 3.75 21.53
N ASP A 57 -6.39 3.44 21.30
CA ASP A 57 -7.16 2.47 22.08
C ASP A 57 -8.33 1.91 21.25
N TRP A 58 -8.60 0.61 21.32
CA TRP A 58 -9.77 0.00 20.68
C TRP A 58 -10.97 -0.10 21.62
N ASP A 59 -10.82 0.18 22.92
CA ASP A 59 -11.92 0.11 23.91
C ASP A 59 -13.22 0.83 23.46
N PRO A 60 -13.18 2.00 22.80
CA PRO A 60 -14.40 2.68 22.33
C PRO A 60 -15.01 2.08 21.06
N CYS A 61 -14.40 1.07 20.46
CA CYS A 61 -14.82 0.54 19.16
C CYS A 61 -16.12 -0.25 19.26
N THR A 62 -17.03 0.03 18.32
CA THR A 62 -18.33 -0.64 18.21
C THR A 62 -18.41 -1.66 17.07
N ASP A 63 -17.27 -2.03 16.46
CA ASP A 63 -17.22 -2.89 15.26
C ASP A 63 -18.05 -2.36 14.07
N CYS A 64 -18.30 -1.04 14.02
CA CYS A 64 -19.23 -0.46 13.05
C CYS A 64 -18.77 -0.60 11.60
N GLY A 65 -17.47 -0.81 11.33
CA GLY A 65 -16.92 -1.12 10.01
C GLY A 65 -16.66 0.09 9.09
N LEU A 66 -17.00 1.31 9.52
CA LEU A 66 -16.81 2.53 8.73
C LEU A 66 -15.33 2.77 8.33
N CYS A 67 -14.41 2.59 9.28
CA CYS A 67 -12.97 2.74 9.04
C CYS A 67 -12.41 1.69 8.07
N VAL A 68 -12.99 0.48 8.04
CA VAL A 68 -12.64 -0.58 7.09
C VAL A 68 -13.08 -0.18 5.69
N SER A 69 -14.32 0.31 5.55
CA SER A 69 -14.92 0.71 4.27
C SER A 69 -14.15 1.88 3.63
N VAL A 70 -13.84 2.92 4.42
CA VAL A 70 -13.16 4.14 3.92
C VAL A 70 -11.66 3.95 3.64
N CYS A 71 -11.01 2.94 4.24
CA CYS A 71 -9.56 2.80 4.14
C CYS A 71 -9.12 2.43 2.71
N ARG A 72 -8.70 3.44 1.93
CA ARG A 72 -8.19 3.26 0.55
C ARG A 72 -7.01 2.31 0.42
N ALA A 73 -6.20 2.17 1.47
CA ALA A 73 -5.05 1.28 1.47
C ALA A 73 -5.41 -0.16 1.90
N ARG A 74 -6.63 -0.36 2.42
CA ARG A 74 -7.08 -1.59 3.10
C ARG A 74 -6.16 -2.02 4.25
N CYS A 75 -5.54 -1.04 4.92
CA CYS A 75 -4.70 -1.31 6.08
C CYS A 75 -5.49 -1.60 7.35
N ILE A 76 -6.78 -1.23 7.41
CA ILE A 76 -7.68 -1.61 8.50
C ILE A 76 -8.29 -2.97 8.13
N ILE A 77 -7.85 -4.01 8.82
CA ILE A 77 -8.33 -5.38 8.67
C ILE A 77 -9.66 -5.49 9.43
N PRO A 78 -10.78 -5.90 8.80
CA PRO A 78 -12.04 -6.11 9.52
C PRO A 78 -11.91 -7.22 10.56
N SER A 79 -12.73 -7.14 11.62
CA SER A 79 -12.88 -8.23 12.57
C SER A 79 -13.48 -9.47 11.89
N THR A 80 -13.27 -10.65 12.46
CA THR A 80 -13.87 -11.89 11.95
C THR A 80 -15.40 -11.80 11.98
N GLU A 81 -15.94 -11.19 13.03
CA GLU A 81 -17.37 -10.96 13.23
C GLU A 81 -17.94 -10.05 12.14
N GLN A 82 -17.25 -8.97 11.79
CA GLN A 82 -17.63 -8.12 10.66
C GLN A 82 -17.64 -8.92 9.35
N VAL A 83 -16.58 -9.67 9.05
CA VAL A 83 -16.50 -10.46 7.81
C VAL A 83 -17.64 -11.47 7.73
N GLN A 84 -17.91 -12.20 8.80
CA GLN A 84 -19.02 -13.15 8.86
C GLN A 84 -20.37 -12.46 8.65
N ARG A 85 -20.60 -11.36 9.38
CA ARG A 85 -21.85 -10.60 9.31
C ARG A 85 -22.13 -10.08 7.89
N ASP A 86 -21.11 -9.53 7.24
CA ASP A 86 -21.24 -8.87 5.93
C ASP A 86 -21.28 -9.88 4.75
N LEU A 87 -20.77 -11.10 4.92
CA LEU A 87 -20.76 -12.14 3.87
C LEU A 87 -21.85 -13.20 4.04
N ALA A 88 -22.36 -13.42 5.26
CA ALA A 88 -23.37 -14.46 5.55
C ALA A 88 -24.62 -14.41 4.67
N PRO A 89 -25.16 -13.23 4.26
CA PRO A 89 -26.37 -13.20 3.45
C PRO A 89 -26.23 -13.90 2.08
N ALA A 90 -25.01 -14.07 1.55
CA ALA A 90 -24.78 -14.78 0.29
C ALA A 90 -25.22 -16.25 0.33
N THR A 91 -25.23 -16.87 1.51
CA THR A 91 -25.61 -18.28 1.72
C THR A 91 -27.03 -18.45 2.24
N SER A 92 -27.80 -17.36 2.35
CA SER A 92 -29.21 -17.45 2.75
C SER A 92 -30.08 -18.08 1.66
N ASP A 93 -31.22 -18.66 2.07
CA ASP A 93 -32.19 -19.24 1.13
C ASP A 93 -32.97 -18.18 0.36
N ASN A 94 -33.00 -16.93 0.84
CA ASN A 94 -33.67 -15.81 0.19
C ASN A 94 -32.96 -15.44 -1.12
N ASP A 95 -33.71 -15.23 -2.21
CA ASP A 95 -33.16 -14.76 -3.50
C ASP A 95 -32.80 -13.26 -3.48
N THR A 96 -33.46 -12.52 -2.60
CA THR A 96 -33.25 -11.08 -2.40
C THR A 96 -32.82 -10.83 -0.96
N VAL A 97 -31.79 -10.01 -0.79
CA VAL A 97 -31.27 -9.59 0.53
C VAL A 97 -31.55 -8.10 0.72
N TRP A 98 -32.25 -7.78 1.78
CA TRP A 98 -32.55 -6.41 2.22
C TRP A 98 -31.46 -5.92 3.17
N ILE A 99 -30.85 -4.78 2.84
CA ILE A 99 -29.75 -4.21 3.60
C ILE A 99 -30.14 -2.79 4.03
N GLY A 100 -30.16 -2.55 5.34
CA GLY A 100 -30.56 -1.26 5.90
C GLY A 100 -29.64 -0.79 7.02
N CYS A 101 -29.90 0.41 7.51
CA CYS A 101 -29.26 0.91 8.73
C CYS A 101 -30.16 0.79 9.95
N GLU A 102 -29.60 0.98 11.15
CA GLU A 102 -30.33 0.94 12.43
C GLU A 102 -31.46 1.98 12.53
N LYS A 103 -31.45 3.03 11.69
CA LYS A 103 -32.53 4.02 11.60
C LYS A 103 -33.69 3.58 10.70
N SER A 104 -33.54 2.47 9.96
CA SER A 104 -34.59 1.95 9.11
C SER A 104 -35.74 1.39 9.94
N THR A 105 -36.96 1.68 9.51
CA THR A 105 -38.20 1.09 10.04
C THR A 105 -38.65 -0.15 9.25
N ARG A 106 -37.92 -0.51 8.19
CA ARG A 106 -38.23 -1.64 7.31
C ARG A 106 -37.56 -2.92 7.80
N HIS A 107 -38.14 -4.06 7.42
CA HIS A 107 -37.47 -5.35 7.60
C HIS A 107 -36.24 -5.42 6.69
N ASN A 108 -35.07 -5.67 7.29
CA ASN A 108 -33.80 -5.83 6.59
C ASN A 108 -33.11 -7.11 7.07
N ASP A 109 -32.64 -7.93 6.13
CA ASP A 109 -31.91 -9.18 6.41
C ASP A 109 -30.51 -8.89 7.00
N LEU A 110 -29.90 -7.76 6.61
CA LEU A 110 -28.64 -7.26 7.14
C LEU A 110 -28.80 -5.81 7.61
N VAL A 111 -28.62 -5.58 8.91
CA VAL A 111 -28.67 -4.25 9.53
C VAL A 111 -27.28 -3.85 10.00
N ARG A 112 -26.88 -2.61 9.70
CA ARG A 112 -25.62 -1.98 10.15
C ARG A 112 -25.90 -0.62 10.79
N ALA A 113 -24.95 -0.09 11.56
CA ALA A 113 -25.02 1.31 12.02
C ALA A 113 -25.20 2.30 10.84
N CYS A 114 -24.60 2.00 9.69
CA CYS A 114 -24.84 2.68 8.43
C CYS A 114 -24.63 1.71 7.27
N VAL A 115 -25.44 1.81 6.20
CA VAL A 115 -25.22 1.06 4.95
C VAL A 115 -23.83 1.35 4.37
N GLY A 116 -23.32 2.57 4.54
CA GLY A 116 -21.97 2.96 4.11
C GLY A 116 -20.83 2.16 4.76
N ALA A 117 -21.07 1.49 5.89
CA ALA A 117 -20.07 0.62 6.52
C ALA A 117 -19.74 -0.63 5.69
N LEU A 118 -20.62 -1.02 4.76
CA LEU A 118 -20.36 -2.10 3.83
C LEU A 118 -19.39 -1.62 2.76
N SER A 119 -18.26 -2.31 2.66
CA SER A 119 -17.31 -2.10 1.57
C SER A 119 -17.94 -2.43 0.22
N TRP A 120 -17.53 -1.75 -0.84
CA TRP A 120 -18.01 -2.06 -2.19
C TRP A 120 -17.69 -3.50 -2.59
N GLU A 121 -16.62 -4.10 -2.06
CA GLU A 121 -16.25 -5.49 -2.33
C GLU A 121 -17.22 -6.49 -1.69
N ALA A 122 -17.67 -6.22 -0.46
CA ALA A 122 -18.69 -7.02 0.19
C ALA A 122 -20.02 -6.93 -0.57
N LEU A 123 -20.43 -5.72 -0.95
CA LEU A 123 -21.65 -5.51 -1.74
C LEU A 123 -21.56 -6.18 -3.13
N ALA A 124 -20.43 -6.10 -3.81
CA ALA A 124 -20.21 -6.76 -5.09
C ALA A 124 -20.29 -8.29 -4.93
N TYR A 125 -19.67 -8.84 -3.89
CA TYR A 125 -19.74 -10.26 -3.61
C TYR A 125 -21.20 -10.71 -3.37
N LEU A 126 -21.95 -9.98 -2.55
CA LEU A 126 -23.36 -10.27 -2.29
C LEU A 126 -24.20 -10.19 -3.57
N ALA A 127 -24.01 -9.15 -4.39
CA ALA A 127 -24.73 -8.94 -5.65
C ALA A 127 -24.44 -10.01 -6.72
N LEU A 128 -23.26 -10.62 -6.70
CA LEU A 128 -22.92 -11.77 -7.55
C LEU A 128 -23.53 -13.10 -7.07
N ASN A 129 -24.13 -13.12 -5.88
CA ASN A 129 -24.84 -14.28 -5.34
C ASN A 129 -26.36 -14.06 -5.38
N LYS A 130 -26.84 -12.88 -4.97
CA LYS A 130 -28.26 -12.57 -4.75
C LYS A 130 -28.66 -11.24 -5.39
N LYS A 131 -29.95 -10.91 -5.41
CA LYS A 131 -30.42 -9.53 -5.64
C LYS A 131 -30.35 -8.77 -4.32
N LEU A 132 -29.99 -7.49 -4.35
CA LEU A 132 -29.85 -6.65 -3.17
C LEU A 132 -30.84 -5.49 -3.24
N VAL A 133 -31.53 -5.25 -2.14
CA VAL A 133 -32.25 -4.00 -1.92
C VAL A 133 -31.51 -3.22 -0.85
N LEU A 134 -30.98 -2.04 -1.21
CA LEU A 134 -30.41 -1.11 -0.24
C LEU A 134 -31.53 -0.19 0.22
N ASP A 135 -31.90 -0.32 1.49
CA ASP A 135 -32.84 0.58 2.13
C ASP A 135 -32.15 1.87 2.54
N LEU A 136 -32.34 2.88 1.70
CA LEU A 136 -31.81 4.22 1.83
C LEU A 136 -32.89 5.21 2.28
N THR A 137 -34.08 4.74 2.66
CA THR A 137 -35.17 5.60 3.14
C THR A 137 -34.74 6.53 4.27
N PRO A 138 -33.89 6.12 5.25
CA PRO A 138 -33.45 7.04 6.31
C PRO A 138 -32.39 8.04 5.82
N CYS A 139 -31.77 7.84 4.66
CA CYS A 139 -30.68 8.68 4.18
C CYS A 139 -31.15 10.07 3.70
N GLY A 140 -32.42 10.22 3.30
CA GLY A 140 -32.95 11.50 2.82
C GLY A 140 -32.93 12.62 3.86
N GLU A 141 -33.04 12.28 5.15
CA GLU A 141 -33.04 13.21 6.28
C GLU A 141 -31.82 13.00 7.21
N CYS A 142 -30.83 12.22 6.77
CA CYS A 142 -29.69 11.85 7.60
C CYS A 142 -28.60 12.93 7.56
N GLU A 143 -28.24 13.47 8.74
CA GLU A 143 -27.18 14.47 8.89
C GLU A 143 -25.74 13.90 8.79
N ASN A 144 -25.57 12.62 8.47
CA ASN A 144 -24.25 11.99 8.38
C ASN A 144 -23.67 12.08 6.96
N ASP A 145 -23.25 13.29 6.58
CA ASP A 145 -22.73 13.61 5.24
C ASP A 145 -21.52 12.76 4.84
N LEU A 146 -20.63 12.47 5.80
CA LEU A 146 -19.43 11.66 5.55
C LEU A 146 -19.81 10.22 5.17
N CYS A 147 -20.74 9.61 5.88
CA CYS A 147 -21.23 8.27 5.55
C CYS A 147 -21.99 8.26 4.22
N ALA A 148 -22.80 9.29 3.95
CA ALA A 148 -23.50 9.42 2.68
C ALA A 148 -22.53 9.55 1.50
N GLN A 149 -21.46 10.35 1.65
CA GLN A 149 -20.43 10.49 0.63
C GLN A 149 -19.66 9.18 0.41
N MET A 150 -19.29 8.48 1.48
CA MET A 150 -18.64 7.18 1.38
C MET A 150 -19.53 6.16 0.67
N LEU A 151 -20.82 6.11 0.99
CA LEU A 151 -21.79 5.25 0.31
C LEU A 151 -21.88 5.58 -1.19
N ARG A 152 -21.97 6.87 -1.56
CA ARG A 152 -21.95 7.30 -2.97
C ARG A 152 -20.68 6.84 -3.71
N ASN A 153 -19.52 6.93 -3.06
CA ASN A 153 -18.26 6.45 -3.63
C ASN A 153 -18.29 4.92 -3.84
N ASN A 154 -18.81 4.16 -2.87
CA ASN A 154 -18.95 2.71 -2.98
C ASN A 154 -19.94 2.31 -4.09
N LEU A 155 -21.08 3.00 -4.22
CA LEU A 155 -22.06 2.79 -5.29
C LEU A 155 -21.47 3.10 -6.67
N THR A 156 -20.73 4.21 -6.80
CA THR A 156 -20.01 4.54 -8.04
C THR A 156 -19.03 3.44 -8.41
N ARG A 157 -18.23 2.97 -7.44
CA ARG A 157 -17.26 1.90 -7.67
C ARG A 157 -17.93 0.58 -8.05
N LEU A 158 -19.10 0.28 -7.48
CA LEU A 158 -19.92 -0.89 -7.83
C LEU A 158 -20.41 -0.82 -9.28
N VAL A 159 -20.89 0.34 -9.74
CA VAL A 159 -21.29 0.55 -11.13
C VAL A 159 -20.09 0.36 -12.07
N GLU A 160 -18.93 0.92 -11.72
CA GLU A 160 -17.70 0.70 -12.51
C GLU A 160 -17.27 -0.76 -12.54
N PHE A 161 -17.43 -1.50 -11.44
CA PHE A 161 -17.03 -2.90 -11.33
C PHE A 161 -17.99 -3.84 -12.06
N LEU A 162 -19.30 -3.71 -11.83
CA LEU A 162 -20.33 -4.58 -12.39
C LEU A 162 -20.77 -4.13 -13.80
N GLY A 163 -20.56 -2.88 -14.16
CA GLY A 163 -21.24 -2.26 -15.30
C GLY A 163 -22.72 -1.97 -14.99
N GLU A 164 -23.26 -0.95 -15.66
CA GLU A 164 -24.63 -0.49 -15.45
C GLU A 164 -25.71 -1.58 -15.62
N PRO A 165 -25.67 -2.45 -16.66
CA PRO A 165 -26.72 -3.46 -16.84
C PRO A 165 -26.79 -4.47 -15.69
N LEU A 166 -25.63 -4.95 -15.23
CA LEU A 166 -25.59 -5.92 -14.13
C LEU A 166 -25.88 -5.24 -12.79
N PHE A 167 -25.42 -4.01 -12.58
CA PHE A 167 -25.77 -3.23 -11.40
C PHE A 167 -27.29 -3.08 -11.29
N ASN A 168 -27.98 -2.60 -12.34
CA ASN A 168 -29.43 -2.41 -12.34
C ASN A 168 -30.20 -3.73 -12.21
N ALA A 169 -29.64 -4.85 -12.71
CA ALA A 169 -30.25 -6.18 -12.55
C ALA A 169 -30.11 -6.76 -11.14
N ARG A 170 -29.14 -6.27 -10.34
CA ARG A 170 -28.79 -6.82 -9.03
C ARG A 170 -29.09 -5.90 -7.87
N PHE A 171 -29.17 -4.59 -8.07
CA PHE A 171 -29.41 -3.60 -7.03
C PHE A 171 -30.72 -2.87 -7.24
N THR A 172 -31.48 -2.75 -6.17
CA THR A 172 -32.56 -1.77 -6.02
C THR A 172 -32.17 -0.80 -4.92
N LEU A 173 -32.14 0.49 -5.21
CA LEU A 173 -31.88 1.54 -4.23
C LEU A 173 -33.23 2.12 -3.79
N ALA A 174 -33.68 1.80 -2.57
CA ALA A 174 -34.97 2.25 -2.07
C ALA A 174 -34.79 3.54 -1.27
N TYR A 175 -35.08 4.69 -1.88
CA TYR A 175 -35.08 6.00 -1.24
C TYR A 175 -36.43 6.33 -0.59
N GLN A 176 -37.49 5.71 -1.10
CA GLN A 176 -38.85 5.77 -0.57
C GLN A 176 -39.39 4.34 -0.33
N PRO A 177 -40.35 4.15 0.59
CA PRO A 177 -40.97 2.84 0.82
C PRO A 177 -41.53 2.17 -0.43
N GLU A 178 -42.08 2.97 -1.34
CA GLU A 178 -42.69 2.58 -2.62
C GLU A 178 -41.69 2.12 -3.69
N ASP A 179 -40.42 2.49 -3.60
CA ASP A 179 -39.38 2.13 -4.58
C ASP A 179 -39.12 0.62 -4.64
N ALA A 180 -39.46 -0.08 -3.56
CA ALA A 180 -39.41 -1.54 -3.48
C ALA A 180 -40.45 -1.99 -2.44
N PRO A 181 -41.67 -2.41 -2.79
CA PRO A 181 -42.60 -2.96 -1.82
C PRO A 181 -42.03 -4.27 -1.25
N TYR A 182 -42.01 -4.41 0.08
CA TYR A 182 -41.65 -5.67 0.72
C TYR A 182 -42.81 -6.65 0.57
N GLU A 183 -42.69 -7.61 -0.35
CA GLU A 183 -43.61 -8.74 -0.40
C GLU A 183 -43.22 -9.72 0.72
N ALA A 184 -43.91 -9.63 1.85
CA ALA A 184 -43.78 -10.62 2.90
C ALA A 184 -44.18 -11.98 2.33
N LYS A 185 -43.20 -12.86 2.11
CA LYS A 185 -43.49 -14.28 1.92
C LYS A 185 -44.09 -14.76 3.23
N GLU A 186 -45.42 -14.89 3.30
CA GLU A 186 -46.10 -15.50 4.44
C GLU A 186 -45.63 -16.95 4.55
N LEU A 187 -44.58 -17.19 5.33
CA LEU A 187 -44.16 -18.53 5.70
C LEU A 187 -45.33 -19.16 6.46
N SER A 188 -45.80 -20.30 6.00
CA SER A 188 -46.83 -21.03 6.71
C SER A 188 -46.29 -21.43 8.10
N ARG A 189 -47.15 -21.48 9.12
CA ARG A 189 -46.76 -21.89 10.49
C ARG A 189 -46.00 -23.23 10.49
N ARG A 190 -46.24 -24.10 9.51
CA ARG A 190 -45.57 -25.39 9.32
C ARG A 190 -44.11 -25.23 8.86
N GLU A 191 -43.81 -24.29 7.96
CA GLU A 191 -42.44 -23.97 7.53
C GLU A 191 -41.66 -23.25 8.64
N MET A 192 -42.35 -22.47 9.47
CA MET A 192 -41.76 -21.83 10.66
C MET A 192 -41.26 -22.87 11.69
N PHE A 193 -41.99 -23.98 11.88
CA PHE A 193 -41.55 -25.07 12.76
C PHE A 193 -40.38 -25.87 12.19
N THR A 194 -40.28 -26.05 10.87
CA THR A 194 -39.12 -26.70 10.23
C THR A 194 -37.86 -25.84 10.32
N HIS A 195 -37.99 -24.51 10.20
CA HIS A 195 -36.85 -23.58 10.35
C HIS A 195 -36.38 -23.41 11.80
N MET A 196 -37.22 -23.69 12.80
CA MET A 196 -36.82 -23.69 14.22
C MET A 196 -36.09 -24.97 14.65
N SER A 197 -36.25 -26.09 13.92
CA SER A 197 -35.56 -27.35 14.22
C SER A 197 -34.12 -27.44 13.70
N ASP A 198 -33.71 -26.58 12.76
CA ASP A 198 -32.34 -26.57 12.19
C ASP A 198 -31.44 -25.45 12.75
N SER A 199 -31.84 -24.79 13.84
CA SER A 199 -30.99 -23.82 14.53
C SER A 199 -29.95 -24.48 15.45
N SER A 200 -29.05 -25.29 14.86
CA SER A 200 -27.75 -25.54 15.49
C SER A 200 -26.89 -24.28 15.32
N LYS A 201 -26.96 -23.38 16.33
CA LYS A 201 -26.13 -22.16 16.42
C LYS A 201 -24.62 -22.43 16.34
N ASN A 202 -24.20 -23.69 16.39
CA ASN A 202 -22.81 -24.12 16.20
C ASN A 202 -22.52 -24.60 14.78
N GLY A 203 -23.46 -25.22 14.07
CA GLY A 203 -23.25 -25.80 12.73
C GLY A 203 -22.97 -24.75 11.65
N THR A 204 -23.77 -23.68 11.61
CA THR A 204 -23.59 -22.57 10.64
C THR A 204 -22.33 -21.77 10.94
N LYS A 205 -21.99 -21.53 12.21
CA LYS A 205 -20.71 -20.92 12.61
C LYS A 205 -19.51 -21.79 12.20
N GLN A 206 -19.64 -23.12 12.31
CA GLN A 206 -18.59 -24.06 11.94
C GLN A 206 -18.44 -24.22 10.41
N LEU A 207 -19.54 -24.10 9.65
CA LEU A 207 -19.55 -24.01 8.18
C LEU A 207 -19.02 -22.66 7.67
N LEU A 208 -19.37 -21.55 8.32
CA LEU A 208 -18.81 -20.23 8.05
C LEU A 208 -17.29 -20.22 8.33
N ARG A 209 -16.83 -20.85 9.41
CA ARG A 209 -15.39 -21.09 9.67
C ARG A 209 -14.70 -21.96 8.62
N ARG A 210 -15.44 -22.69 7.78
CA ARG A 210 -14.89 -23.42 6.63
C ARG A 210 -14.84 -22.59 5.35
N LEU A 211 -15.39 -21.36 5.33
CA LEU A 211 -15.19 -20.44 4.22
C LEU A 211 -13.68 -20.21 4.05
N PRO A 212 -13.13 -20.36 2.84
CA PRO A 212 -11.69 -20.18 2.58
C PRO A 212 -11.15 -18.82 3.07
N VAL A 213 -12.02 -17.80 3.15
CA VAL A 213 -11.71 -16.44 3.62
C VAL A 213 -11.34 -16.40 5.12
N LEU A 214 -11.81 -17.36 5.92
CA LEU A 214 -11.55 -17.45 7.36
C LEU A 214 -10.46 -18.48 7.72
N GLN A 215 -9.81 -19.09 6.72
CA GLN A 215 -8.65 -19.97 6.92
C GLN A 215 -7.37 -19.13 7.08
N ASP A 216 -6.38 -19.64 7.82
CA ASP A 216 -5.15 -18.94 8.27
C ASP A 216 -4.13 -18.62 7.16
N ASP A 217 -4.60 -18.22 5.98
CA ASP A 217 -3.76 -17.58 4.98
C ASP A 217 -3.63 -16.09 5.35
N GLU A 218 -2.42 -15.67 5.74
CA GLU A 218 -2.11 -14.28 6.10
C GLU A 218 -2.58 -13.26 5.05
N GLU A 219 -2.58 -13.63 3.76
CA GLU A 219 -3.07 -12.76 2.68
C GLU A 219 -4.61 -12.64 2.64
N ASN A 220 -5.33 -13.70 2.99
CA ASN A 220 -6.80 -13.72 3.06
C ASN A 220 -7.28 -12.88 4.24
N ARG A 221 -6.55 -12.93 5.36
CA ARG A 221 -6.84 -12.13 6.56
C ARG A 221 -6.83 -10.63 6.27
N ILE A 222 -5.91 -10.14 5.43
CA ILE A 222 -5.79 -8.69 5.20
C ILE A 222 -6.90 -8.13 4.30
N GLN A 223 -7.35 -8.88 3.30
CA GLN A 223 -8.35 -8.42 2.33
C GLN A 223 -9.50 -9.44 2.12
N PRO A 224 -10.24 -9.79 3.17
CA PRO A 224 -11.19 -10.91 3.14
C PRO A 224 -12.33 -10.70 2.14
N PHE A 225 -12.87 -9.48 2.05
CA PHE A 225 -13.94 -9.15 1.10
C PHE A 225 -13.48 -9.26 -0.37
N ARG A 226 -12.26 -8.84 -0.68
CA ARG A 226 -11.69 -8.97 -2.04
C ARG A 226 -11.40 -10.41 -2.40
N TYR A 227 -10.91 -11.18 -1.43
CA TYR A 227 -10.67 -12.59 -1.63
C TYR A 227 -11.99 -13.34 -1.92
N ALA A 228 -13.02 -13.12 -1.10
CA ALA A 228 -14.37 -13.67 -1.31
C ALA A 228 -14.93 -13.32 -2.70
N LEU A 229 -14.83 -12.04 -3.08
CA LEU A 229 -15.23 -11.56 -4.40
C LEU A 229 -14.45 -12.25 -5.52
N SER A 230 -13.14 -12.44 -5.36
CA SER A 230 -12.29 -13.07 -6.36
C SER A 230 -12.62 -14.55 -6.58
N GLU A 231 -12.90 -15.29 -5.51
CA GLU A 231 -13.32 -16.68 -5.60
C GLU A 231 -14.70 -16.78 -6.28
N ARG A 232 -15.63 -15.86 -5.97
CA ARG A 232 -16.92 -15.82 -6.65
C ARG A 232 -16.79 -15.51 -8.15
N VAL A 233 -15.98 -14.53 -8.52
CA VAL A 233 -15.71 -14.21 -9.93
C VAL A 233 -15.09 -15.40 -10.66
N LYS A 234 -14.16 -16.11 -10.01
CA LYS A 234 -13.53 -17.32 -10.55
C LYS A 234 -14.55 -18.44 -10.80
N GLN A 235 -15.45 -18.69 -9.85
CA GLN A 235 -16.55 -19.66 -10.01
C GLN A 235 -17.49 -19.30 -11.16
N LEU A 236 -17.88 -18.03 -11.26
CA LEU A 236 -18.75 -17.56 -12.34
C LEU A 236 -18.08 -17.73 -13.70
N LYS A 237 -16.79 -17.39 -13.82
CA LYS A 237 -16.02 -17.58 -15.06
C LYS A 237 -16.02 -19.05 -15.52
N THR A 238 -15.96 -20.00 -14.59
CA THR A 238 -16.01 -21.44 -14.93
C THR A 238 -17.42 -21.95 -15.25
N ALA A 239 -18.46 -21.27 -14.75
CA ALA A 239 -19.85 -21.69 -14.91
C ALA A 239 -20.54 -21.08 -16.15
N THR A 240 -19.99 -20.02 -16.73
CA THR A 240 -20.58 -19.29 -17.88
C THR A 240 -19.76 -19.49 -19.16
N GLU A 241 -20.41 -19.82 -20.28
CA GLU A 241 -19.78 -19.93 -21.60
C GLU A 241 -19.18 -18.59 -22.07
N THR A 242 -19.86 -17.48 -21.77
CA THR A 242 -19.41 -16.12 -22.04
C THR A 242 -19.09 -15.39 -20.72
N PRO A 243 -17.80 -15.29 -20.35
CA PRO A 243 -17.42 -14.67 -19.09
C PRO A 243 -17.82 -13.20 -19.03
N PHE A 244 -18.41 -12.81 -17.91
CA PHE A 244 -18.70 -11.41 -17.61
C PHE A 244 -17.41 -10.60 -17.48
N HIS A 245 -17.49 -9.32 -17.85
CA HIS A 245 -16.37 -8.39 -17.80
C HIS A 245 -16.55 -7.42 -16.62
N TYR A 246 -15.56 -7.39 -15.74
CA TYR A 246 -15.56 -6.56 -14.54
C TYR A 246 -14.60 -5.39 -14.68
N GLY A 247 -15.02 -4.20 -14.26
CA GLY A 247 -14.17 -3.01 -14.26
C GLY A 247 -13.27 -2.94 -13.04
N VAL A 248 -11.96 -3.03 -13.28
CA VAL A 248 -10.93 -3.00 -12.24
C VAL A 248 -9.96 -1.86 -12.49
N TYR A 249 -9.71 -1.03 -11.47
CA TYR A 249 -8.63 -0.06 -11.54
C TYR A 249 -7.27 -0.74 -11.41
N LEU A 250 -6.43 -0.61 -12.44
CA LEU A 250 -5.06 -1.06 -12.43
C LEU A 250 -4.10 0.10 -12.73
N PRO A 251 -2.90 0.12 -12.15
CA PRO A 251 -1.88 1.10 -12.51
C PRO A 251 -1.51 0.97 -13.99
N ALA A 252 -1.59 2.08 -14.72
CA ALA A 252 -1.35 2.10 -16.16
C ALA A 252 0.15 2.26 -16.46
N PHE A 253 0.85 1.14 -16.57
CA PHE A 253 2.26 1.14 -16.97
C PHE A 253 2.45 1.61 -18.41
N THR A 254 3.48 2.42 -18.64
CA THR A 254 3.88 2.96 -19.95
C THR A 254 5.21 2.37 -20.40
N SER A 255 5.58 2.59 -21.66
CA SER A 255 6.87 2.20 -22.23
C SER A 255 8.09 2.85 -21.55
N LYS A 256 7.89 3.86 -20.71
CA LYS A 256 8.95 4.47 -19.89
C LYS A 256 9.42 3.57 -18.73
N CYS A 257 8.67 2.51 -18.43
CA CYS A 257 9.05 1.57 -17.38
C CYS A 257 10.25 0.74 -17.83
N PHE A 258 11.32 0.76 -17.04
CA PHE A 258 12.52 -0.05 -17.24
C PHE A 258 12.70 -1.12 -16.15
N GLY A 259 11.66 -1.34 -15.33
CA GLY A 259 11.63 -2.44 -14.38
C GLY A 259 12.50 -2.27 -13.13
N CYS A 260 12.57 -1.06 -12.56
CA CYS A 260 13.38 -0.80 -11.35
C CYS A 260 12.91 -1.50 -10.06
N GLY A 261 11.70 -2.07 -10.06
CA GLY A 261 11.12 -2.81 -8.92
C GLY A 261 10.65 -1.96 -7.74
N ARG A 262 10.67 -0.62 -7.86
CA ARG A 262 10.20 0.25 -6.75
C ARG A 262 8.70 0.10 -6.47
N CYS A 263 7.88 0.00 -7.51
CA CYS A 263 6.44 -0.21 -7.38
C CYS A 263 6.10 -1.56 -6.72
N GLU A 264 6.80 -2.63 -7.09
CA GLU A 264 6.69 -3.96 -6.47
C GLU A 264 7.04 -3.90 -4.97
N LYS A 265 8.18 -3.31 -4.61
CA LYS A 265 8.60 -3.18 -3.20
C LYS A 265 7.66 -2.32 -2.34
N ASN A 266 7.03 -1.33 -2.94
CA ASN A 266 6.10 -0.43 -2.26
C ASN A 266 4.67 -0.99 -2.23
N CYS A 267 4.35 -1.98 -3.06
CA CYS A 267 3.05 -2.65 -3.02
C CYS A 267 3.02 -3.63 -1.86
N LYS A 268 2.65 -3.16 -0.67
CA LYS A 268 2.59 -3.99 0.55
C LYS A 268 1.46 -5.00 0.56
N ALA A 269 0.49 -4.83 -0.34
CA ALA A 269 -0.52 -5.84 -0.63
C ALA A 269 0.01 -6.96 -1.56
N GLY A 270 1.25 -6.86 -2.07
CA GLY A 270 1.85 -7.89 -2.93
C GLY A 270 1.18 -8.04 -4.30
N ALA A 271 0.46 -7.01 -4.77
CA ALA A 271 -0.31 -7.07 -5.99
C ALA A 271 0.52 -6.91 -7.27
N ILE A 272 1.73 -6.35 -7.21
CA ILE A 272 2.59 -6.10 -8.37
C ILE A 272 3.82 -7.01 -8.28
N ARG A 273 4.14 -7.72 -9.36
CA ARG A 273 5.37 -8.52 -9.51
C ARG A 273 6.07 -8.20 -10.83
N LEU A 274 7.40 -8.18 -10.80
CA LEU A 274 8.21 -8.16 -12.02
C LEU A 274 8.78 -9.55 -12.25
N GLU A 275 8.34 -10.18 -13.34
CA GLU A 275 8.75 -11.55 -13.67
C GLU A 275 9.66 -11.52 -14.90
N ASP A 276 10.84 -12.11 -14.74
CA ASP A 276 11.79 -12.32 -15.83
C ASP A 276 11.43 -13.61 -16.57
N LEU A 277 11.27 -13.50 -17.89
CA LEU A 277 10.88 -14.58 -18.78
C LEU A 277 12.12 -15.25 -19.40
N PRO A 278 12.02 -16.53 -19.83
CA PRO A 278 13.13 -17.26 -20.44
C PRO A 278 13.69 -16.63 -21.72
N ASP A 279 12.89 -15.82 -22.42
CA ASP A 279 13.27 -15.10 -23.64
C ASP A 279 14.10 -13.83 -23.37
N GLY A 280 14.44 -13.57 -22.10
CA GLY A 280 15.19 -12.38 -21.67
C GLY A 280 14.35 -11.11 -21.58
N GLN A 281 13.02 -11.19 -21.74
CA GLN A 281 12.10 -10.10 -21.46
C GLN A 281 11.69 -10.11 -19.99
N THR A 282 11.23 -8.96 -19.51
CA THR A 282 10.54 -8.84 -18.22
C THR A 282 9.10 -8.46 -18.48
N ARG A 283 8.18 -9.03 -17.70
CA ARG A 283 6.79 -8.59 -17.64
C ARG A 283 6.42 -8.02 -16.28
N VAL A 284 5.58 -6.99 -16.29
CA VAL A 284 4.86 -6.55 -15.09
C VAL A 284 3.59 -7.37 -14.99
N VAL A 285 3.43 -8.09 -13.89
CA VAL A 285 2.23 -8.83 -13.54
C VAL A 285 1.52 -8.13 -12.40
N ILE A 286 0.21 -7.97 -12.52
CA ILE A 286 -0.64 -7.45 -11.45
C ILE A 286 -1.67 -8.51 -11.09
N THR A 287 -1.88 -8.74 -9.80
CA THR A 287 -2.98 -9.57 -9.28
C THR A 287 -4.11 -8.66 -8.78
N PRO A 288 -5.16 -8.42 -9.59
CA PRO A 288 -6.28 -7.53 -9.29
C PRO A 288 -6.89 -7.70 -7.90
N TRP A 289 -7.15 -8.93 -7.46
CA TRP A 289 -7.80 -9.16 -6.15
C TRP A 289 -6.93 -8.70 -4.98
N LYS A 290 -5.60 -8.69 -5.13
CA LYS A 290 -4.68 -8.16 -4.11
C LYS A 290 -4.53 -6.63 -4.17
N CYS A 291 -4.87 -6.00 -5.29
CA CYS A 291 -4.67 -4.56 -5.48
C CYS A 291 -5.74 -3.75 -4.74
N SER A 292 -5.37 -3.03 -3.69
CA SER A 292 -6.31 -2.15 -2.95
C SER A 292 -6.64 -0.83 -3.66
N GLU A 293 -6.21 -0.65 -4.92
CA GLU A 293 -6.44 0.58 -5.70
C GLU A 293 -5.85 1.86 -5.05
N CYS A 294 -4.93 1.70 -4.08
CA CYS A 294 -4.42 2.77 -3.22
C CYS A 294 -3.49 3.80 -3.88
N GLY A 295 -3.05 3.59 -5.12
CA GLY A 295 -2.17 4.52 -5.84
C GLY A 295 -0.72 4.63 -5.36
N MET A 296 -0.29 3.85 -4.35
CA MET A 296 1.10 3.86 -3.83
C MET A 296 2.17 3.58 -4.88
N CYS A 297 1.86 2.74 -5.86
CA CYS A 297 2.76 2.46 -6.99
C CYS A 297 2.93 3.68 -7.90
N VAL A 298 1.84 4.43 -8.15
CA VAL A 298 1.83 5.66 -8.95
C VAL A 298 2.66 6.74 -8.24
N SER A 299 2.37 6.99 -6.96
CA SER A 299 3.03 8.06 -6.19
C SER A 299 4.54 7.83 -6.02
N SER A 300 4.96 6.58 -5.96
CA SER A 300 6.37 6.22 -5.76
C SER A 300 7.19 6.09 -7.06
N CYS A 301 6.57 6.24 -8.23
CA CYS A 301 7.26 6.12 -9.50
C CYS A 301 8.00 7.41 -9.89
N ASN A 302 9.28 7.52 -9.48
CA ASN A 302 10.12 8.68 -9.80
C ASN A 302 10.27 8.98 -11.31
N HIS A 303 10.07 7.98 -12.17
CA HIS A 303 10.21 8.12 -13.62
C HIS A 303 8.88 8.39 -14.33
N LYS A 304 7.79 8.56 -13.58
CA LYS A 304 6.43 8.78 -14.13
C LYS A 304 6.07 7.75 -15.19
N ALA A 305 6.48 6.51 -14.97
CA ALA A 305 6.23 5.39 -15.88
C ALA A 305 4.87 4.72 -15.65
N ILE A 306 4.13 5.17 -14.62
CA ILE A 306 2.77 4.72 -14.31
C ILE A 306 1.84 5.94 -14.43
N ASP A 307 0.96 5.93 -15.42
CA ASP A 307 0.00 7.00 -15.72
C ASP A 307 -1.30 6.83 -14.92
N GLY A 308 -1.19 6.97 -13.60
CA GLY A 308 -2.32 6.85 -12.70
C GLY A 308 -2.93 5.44 -12.62
N MET A 309 -4.09 5.37 -11.97
CA MET A 309 -4.96 4.21 -11.95
C MET A 309 -5.98 4.35 -13.08
N LYS A 310 -6.14 3.33 -13.92
CA LYS A 310 -7.09 3.35 -15.04
C LYS A 310 -8.00 2.13 -14.95
N LEU A 311 -9.28 2.34 -15.27
CA LEU A 311 -10.26 1.27 -15.33
C LEU A 311 -9.93 0.33 -16.49
N ARG A 312 -9.88 -0.97 -16.21
CA ARG A 312 -9.64 -2.04 -17.18
C ARG A 312 -10.76 -3.06 -17.06
N SER A 313 -11.24 -3.52 -18.20
CA SER A 313 -12.25 -4.56 -18.30
C SER A 313 -11.57 -5.94 -18.26
N LEU A 314 -11.89 -6.76 -17.25
CA LEU A 314 -11.26 -8.07 -17.01
C LEU A 314 -12.30 -9.16 -16.77
N THR A 315 -12.03 -10.37 -17.25
CA THR A 315 -12.89 -11.54 -16.98
C THR A 315 -12.49 -12.33 -15.73
N SER A 316 -11.37 -12.00 -15.11
CA SER A 316 -10.90 -12.61 -13.86
C SER A 316 -10.10 -11.63 -13.02
N LEU A 317 -10.14 -11.83 -11.71
CA LEU A 317 -9.33 -11.05 -10.76
C LEU A 317 -7.97 -11.68 -10.44
N GLY A 318 -7.57 -12.73 -11.17
CA GLY A 318 -6.26 -13.38 -11.07
C GLY A 318 -5.14 -12.64 -11.81
N PRO A 319 -3.89 -13.14 -11.78
CA PRO A 319 -2.72 -12.45 -12.33
C PRO A 319 -2.85 -12.08 -13.81
N VAL A 320 -2.55 -10.82 -14.15
CA VAL A 320 -2.59 -10.29 -15.52
C VAL A 320 -1.26 -9.62 -15.87
N SER A 321 -0.75 -9.86 -17.08
CA SER A 321 0.43 -9.16 -17.59
C SER A 321 0.00 -7.83 -18.21
N VAL A 322 0.53 -6.71 -17.71
CA VAL A 322 0.14 -5.36 -18.16
C VAL A 322 1.18 -4.65 -19.02
N LEU A 323 2.45 -5.09 -18.95
CA LEU A 323 3.53 -4.55 -19.75
C LEU A 323 4.61 -5.61 -19.93
N ARG A 324 5.20 -5.70 -21.12
CA ARG A 324 6.41 -6.48 -21.41
C ARG A 324 7.47 -5.55 -21.99
N PHE A 325 8.71 -5.72 -21.57
CA PHE A 325 9.85 -4.92 -22.03
C PHE A 325 11.16 -5.65 -21.78
N LYS A 326 12.24 -5.24 -22.46
CA LYS A 326 13.59 -5.73 -22.21
C LYS A 326 14.31 -4.81 -21.23
N LYS A 327 14.92 -5.37 -20.18
CA LYS A 327 15.72 -4.59 -19.22
C LYS A 327 17.10 -4.29 -19.81
N ASN A 328 17.53 -3.04 -19.66
CA ASN A 328 18.95 -2.70 -19.73
C ASN A 328 19.53 -2.78 -18.32
N LEU A 329 20.70 -3.40 -18.16
CA LEU A 329 21.35 -3.59 -16.87
C LEU A 329 22.62 -2.76 -16.77
N CYS A 330 22.89 -2.23 -15.58
CA CYS A 330 24.12 -1.53 -15.25
C CYS A 330 25.30 -2.48 -15.34
N LYS A 331 26.34 -2.11 -16.10
CA LYS A 331 27.57 -2.90 -16.25
C LYS A 331 28.29 -3.16 -14.93
N ASP A 332 28.18 -2.24 -13.97
CA ASP A 332 28.91 -2.34 -12.69
C ASP A 332 28.16 -3.11 -11.59
N CYS A 333 26.82 -3.04 -11.55
CA CYS A 333 26.05 -3.61 -10.43
C CYS A 333 24.85 -4.46 -10.84
N GLY A 334 24.63 -4.68 -12.13
CA GLY A 334 23.53 -5.50 -12.65
C GLY A 334 22.12 -4.93 -12.41
N LYS A 335 21.97 -3.74 -11.81
CA LYS A 335 20.65 -3.13 -11.59
C LYS A 335 20.05 -2.62 -12.89
N PRO A 336 18.71 -2.68 -13.04
CA PRO A 336 18.02 -2.13 -14.21
C PRO A 336 18.27 -0.62 -14.33
N ILE A 337 18.54 -0.17 -15.55
CA ILE A 337 18.78 1.23 -15.91
C ILE A 337 17.79 1.70 -16.99
N PRO A 338 17.47 3.00 -17.03
CA PRO A 338 16.67 3.57 -18.11
C PRO A 338 17.32 3.30 -19.49
N PRO A 339 16.53 3.10 -20.55
CA PRO A 339 17.04 2.79 -21.88
C PRO A 339 17.95 3.89 -22.45
N GLU A 340 17.72 5.15 -22.08
CA GLU A 340 18.48 6.32 -22.56
C GLU A 340 19.86 6.47 -21.89
N THR A 341 20.29 5.51 -21.06
CA THR A 341 21.57 5.58 -20.35
C THR A 341 22.73 5.25 -21.28
N THR A 342 23.43 6.28 -21.79
CA THR A 342 24.46 6.15 -22.84
C THR A 342 25.73 5.42 -22.43
N ASP A 343 26.19 5.56 -21.18
CA ASP A 343 27.41 4.92 -20.68
C ASP A 343 27.18 3.48 -20.15
N GLY A 344 25.92 3.05 -20.05
CA GLY A 344 25.54 1.76 -19.47
C GLY A 344 25.79 1.66 -17.96
N VAL A 345 25.95 2.79 -17.27
CA VAL A 345 26.22 2.85 -15.82
C VAL A 345 25.10 3.60 -15.10
N CYS A 346 24.56 2.98 -14.05
CA CYS A 346 23.49 3.61 -13.28
C CYS A 346 23.98 4.85 -12.51
N ALA A 347 23.07 5.77 -12.19
CA ALA A 347 23.39 7.01 -11.47
C ALA A 347 24.19 6.77 -10.17
N THR A 348 23.84 5.73 -9.40
CA THR A 348 24.54 5.39 -8.15
C THR A 348 25.98 4.94 -8.40
N CYS A 349 26.20 4.07 -9.39
CA CYS A 349 27.56 3.63 -9.75
C CYS A 349 28.38 4.78 -10.32
N ARG A 350 27.77 5.66 -11.13
CA ARG A 350 28.42 6.86 -11.64
C ARG A 350 28.89 7.79 -10.52
N VAL A 351 28.08 7.99 -9.48
CA VAL A 351 28.47 8.75 -8.29
C VAL A 351 29.62 8.05 -7.56
N LYS A 352 29.55 6.73 -7.36
CA LYS A 352 30.63 5.96 -6.72
C LYS A 352 31.96 6.07 -7.49
N LEU A 353 31.92 5.97 -8.82
CA LEU A 353 33.09 6.12 -9.68
C LEU A 353 33.70 7.52 -9.56
N ARG A 354 32.87 8.57 -9.63
CA ARG A 354 33.32 9.97 -9.43
C ARG A 354 33.93 10.19 -8.06
N THR A 355 33.36 9.61 -7.00
CA THR A 355 33.90 9.71 -5.64
C THR A 355 35.26 9.03 -5.54
N LYS A 356 35.43 7.83 -6.11
CA LYS A 356 36.74 7.15 -6.17
C LYS A 356 37.79 7.98 -6.92
N GLN A 357 37.43 8.56 -8.06
CA GLN A 357 38.33 9.43 -8.82
C GLN A 357 38.75 10.67 -8.03
N ARG A 358 37.81 11.32 -7.32
CA ARG A 358 38.11 12.47 -6.45
C ARG A 358 39.03 12.08 -5.29
N GLN A 359 38.80 10.93 -4.67
CA GLN A 359 39.65 10.41 -3.59
C GLN A 359 41.07 10.10 -4.09
N ALA A 360 41.20 9.49 -5.27
CA ALA A 360 42.50 9.21 -5.88
C ALA A 360 43.27 10.50 -6.21
N ALA A 361 42.62 11.48 -6.85
CA ALA A 361 43.23 12.77 -7.15
C ALA A 361 43.62 13.55 -5.87
N ALA A 362 42.81 13.46 -4.81
CA ALA A 362 43.15 14.07 -3.52
C ALA A 362 44.36 13.39 -2.87
N ALA A 363 44.44 12.05 -2.93
CA ALA A 363 45.58 11.30 -2.43
C ALA A 363 46.87 11.61 -3.20
N GLU A 364 46.79 11.74 -4.52
CA GLU A 364 47.92 12.13 -5.37
C GLU A 364 48.41 13.55 -5.03
N ARG A 365 47.51 14.52 -4.91
CA ARG A 365 47.84 15.89 -4.47
C ARG A 365 48.46 15.91 -3.07
N ALA A 366 47.99 15.08 -2.15
CA ALA A 366 48.56 14.96 -0.81
C ALA A 366 49.99 14.39 -0.85
N ARG A 367 50.24 13.37 -1.68
CA ARG A 367 51.59 12.81 -1.90
C ARG A 367 52.54 13.84 -2.51
N ALA A 368 52.09 14.60 -3.51
CA ALA A 368 52.89 15.66 -4.13
C ALA A 368 53.27 16.75 -3.11
N ARG A 369 52.31 17.23 -2.30
CA ARG A 369 52.56 18.21 -1.23
C ARG A 369 53.50 17.67 -0.14
N ALA A 370 53.40 16.38 0.19
CA ALA A 370 54.30 15.76 1.17
C ALA A 370 55.74 15.68 0.62
N ALA A 371 55.90 15.31 -0.65
CA ALA A 371 57.20 15.29 -1.33
C ALA A 371 57.82 16.70 -1.41
N GLU A 372 57.02 17.71 -1.76
CA GLU A 372 57.47 19.11 -1.81
C GLU A 372 57.95 19.60 -0.44
N ARG A 373 57.18 19.34 0.63
CA ARG A 373 57.58 19.68 2.01
C ARG A 373 58.84 18.94 2.45
N ALA A 374 59.01 17.68 2.05
CA ALA A 374 60.21 16.92 2.35
C ALA A 374 61.44 17.50 1.64
N ALA A 375 61.32 17.88 0.36
CA ALA A 375 62.38 18.53 -0.40
C ALA A 375 62.77 19.88 0.21
N GLN A 376 61.80 20.71 0.61
CA GLN A 376 62.07 21.99 1.28
C GLN A 376 62.82 21.79 2.62
N LYS A 377 62.42 20.82 3.43
CA LYS A 377 63.12 20.49 4.68
C LYS A 377 64.55 20.00 4.43
N ALA A 378 64.76 19.18 3.42
CA ALA A 378 66.09 18.71 3.05
C ALA A 378 66.99 19.88 2.59
N ALA A 379 66.46 20.79 1.77
CA ALA A 379 67.17 21.99 1.33
C ALA A 379 67.51 22.93 2.50
N GLN A 380 66.56 23.15 3.42
CA GLN A 380 66.81 23.94 4.64
C GLN A 380 67.90 23.32 5.52
N LYS A 381 67.88 22.00 5.69
CA LYS A 381 68.90 21.29 6.47
C LYS A 381 70.29 21.40 5.82
N ALA A 382 70.37 21.19 4.50
CA ALA A 382 71.62 21.35 3.75
C ALA A 382 72.16 22.80 3.82
N ALA A 383 71.28 23.81 3.76
CA ALA A 383 71.67 25.20 3.91
C ALA A 383 72.18 25.52 5.33
N ALA A 384 71.57 24.93 6.37
CA ALA A 384 72.03 25.08 7.74
C ALA A 384 73.42 24.42 7.95
N GLU A 385 73.62 23.21 7.44
CA GLU A 385 74.92 22.49 7.48
C GLU A 385 76.01 23.27 6.69
N ALA A 386 75.66 23.87 5.55
CA ALA A 386 76.57 24.73 4.78
C ALA A 386 76.93 26.04 5.52
N ALA A 387 75.98 26.63 6.24
CA ALA A 387 76.25 27.82 7.05
C ALA A 387 77.15 27.51 8.26
N GLU A 388 76.95 26.36 8.89
CA GLU A 388 77.76 25.90 10.04
C GLU A 388 79.20 25.54 9.62
N THR A 389 79.37 24.96 8.43
CA THR A 389 80.69 24.72 7.82
C THR A 389 81.39 26.01 7.36
N ALA A 390 80.65 27.00 6.84
CA ALA A 390 81.21 28.32 6.52
C ALA A 390 81.62 29.12 7.77
N ALA A 391 80.88 28.98 8.88
CA ALA A 391 81.23 29.61 10.17
C ALA A 391 82.44 28.96 10.87
N SER A 392 82.84 27.75 10.46
CA SER A 392 84.00 27.02 10.98
C SER A 392 85.22 27.05 10.04
N ALA A 393 85.14 27.76 8.91
CA ALA A 393 86.28 27.96 8.03
C ALA A 393 87.31 28.94 8.66
N PRO A 394 88.61 28.61 8.70
CA PRO A 394 89.62 29.48 9.29
C PRO A 394 89.81 30.76 8.46
N ALA A 395 89.96 31.90 9.15
CA ALA A 395 90.18 33.21 8.54
C ALA A 395 91.39 33.19 7.59
N PRO A 396 91.31 33.81 6.40
CA PRO A 396 92.47 33.93 5.52
C PRO A 396 93.56 34.78 6.21
N ALA A 397 94.78 34.26 6.22
CA ALA A 397 95.95 34.95 6.75
C ALA A 397 96.15 36.30 6.03
N PRO A 398 96.51 37.38 6.76
CA PRO A 398 96.69 38.70 6.14
C PRO A 398 97.87 38.66 5.16
N ALA A 399 97.62 39.13 3.94
CA ALA A 399 98.65 39.31 2.93
C ALA A 399 99.65 40.40 3.39
N GLU A 400 100.93 40.05 3.42
CA GLU A 400 102.04 40.96 3.69
C GLU A 400 102.07 42.11 2.68
N SER A 401 101.98 43.33 3.20
CA SER A 401 102.26 44.55 2.46
C SER A 401 103.77 44.67 2.22
N VAL A 402 104.16 44.59 0.95
CA VAL A 402 105.52 44.90 0.48
C VAL A 402 105.84 46.37 0.75
N SER A 403 106.92 46.61 1.49
CA SER A 403 107.51 47.92 1.73
C SER A 403 108.37 48.35 0.53
N ALA A 404 108.24 49.63 0.13
CA ALA A 404 109.16 50.31 -0.78
C ALA A 404 110.14 51.19 0.03
N PRO A 405 111.40 51.39 -0.43
CA PRO A 405 112.49 51.92 0.41
C PRO A 405 112.81 53.42 0.18
N GLY A 406 113.48 54.02 1.18
CA GLY A 406 114.24 55.29 1.12
C GLY A 406 113.61 56.45 1.92
N THR A 407 114.31 57.31 2.68
CA THR A 407 115.74 57.72 2.71
C THR A 407 115.99 58.60 3.98
N PRO A 408 117.22 59.13 4.25
CA PRO A 408 117.85 59.18 5.58
C PRO A 408 117.78 60.55 6.30
N HIS A 409 118.13 60.57 7.59
CA HIS A 409 119.15 61.48 8.14
C HIS A 409 119.65 61.01 9.52
#